data_AF-A0A2E3PDW4-F1
#
_entry.id   AF-A0A2E3PDW4-F1
#
_cell.length_a   1.000
_cell.length_b   1.000
_cell.length_c   1.000
_cell.angle_alpha   90.00
_cell.angle_beta   90.00
_cell.angle_gamma   90.00
#
_symmetry.space_group_name_H-M   'P 1'
#
loop_
_entity.id
_entity.type
_entity.pdbx_description
1 polymer ?
#
loop_
_entity_poly.entity_id
_entity_poly.type
_entity_poly.pdbx_seq_one_letter_code
_entity_poly.pdbx_strand_id
1 'polypeptide(L)'
;MAILKRIGFWALVTVIVAQAVFPFYYAILTSFESGQAIFDVNYLPKVIDFVNYRKAFDSGVFGRQILNSVLVAAVVVALSLFLA
;
A
#
# COMPACT_ATOMS: atom_id res chain seq x y z
N MET A 1 -7.33 37.22 -8.54
CA MET A 1 -6.93 36.13 -9.48
C MET A 1 -5.88 35.18 -8.92
N ALA A 2 -4.82 35.65 -8.24
CA ALA A 2 -3.78 34.75 -7.71
C ALA A 2 -4.30 33.72 -6.67
N ILE A 3 -5.19 34.14 -5.77
CA ILE A 3 -5.78 33.27 -4.73
C ILE A 3 -6.64 32.16 -5.37
N LEU A 4 -7.48 32.50 -6.35
CA LEU A 4 -8.35 31.53 -7.03
C LEU A 4 -7.53 30.47 -7.78
N LYS A 5 -6.44 30.87 -8.45
CA LYS A 5 -5.50 29.95 -9.10
C LYS A 5 -4.83 29.00 -8.09
N ARG A 6 -4.43 29.54 -6.93
CA ARG A 6 -3.79 28.74 -5.87
C ARG A 6 -4.76 27.74 -5.25
N ILE A 7 -6.01 28.14 -5.00
CA ILE A 7 -7.07 27.25 -4.52
C ILE A 7 -7.33 26.14 -5.54
N GLY A 8 -7.52 26.50 -6.83
CA GLY A 8 -7.74 25.52 -7.89
C GLY A 8 -6.59 24.53 -8.05
N PHE A 9 -5.34 25.00 -7.95
CA PHE A 9 -4.16 24.14 -7.99
C PHE A 9 -4.14 23.13 -6.83
N TRP A 10 -4.34 23.58 -5.58
CA TRP A 10 -4.33 22.68 -4.43
C TRP A 10 -5.53 21.74 -4.40
N ALA A 11 -6.70 22.16 -4.89
CA ALA A 11 -7.84 21.28 -5.07
C ALA A 11 -7.50 20.14 -6.06
N LEU A 12 -6.90 20.47 -7.20
CA LEU A 12 -6.45 19.47 -8.17
C LEU A 12 -5.41 18.51 -7.57
N VAL A 13 -4.39 19.04 -6.88
CA VAL A 13 -3.37 18.23 -6.20
C VAL A 13 -4.02 17.28 -5.19
N THR A 14 -4.99 17.77 -4.41
CA THR A 14 -5.70 16.94 -3.42
C THR A 14 -6.45 15.79 -4.09
N VAL A 15 -7.12 16.04 -5.23
CA VAL A 15 -7.81 14.99 -5.99
C VAL A 15 -6.82 13.95 -6.52
N ILE A 16 -5.70 14.40 -7.10
CA ILE A 16 -4.65 13.49 -7.62
C ILE A 16 -4.08 12.63 -6.49
N VAL A 17 -3.74 13.24 -5.36
CA VAL A 17 -3.21 12.52 -4.20
C VAL A 17 -4.25 11.53 -3.68
N ALA A 18 -5.50 11.94 -3.50
CA ALA A 18 -6.57 11.06 -3.04
C ALA A 18 -6.75 9.85 -3.97
N GLN A 19 -6.73 10.06 -5.29
CA GLN A 19 -6.78 8.98 -6.28
C GLN A 19 -5.56 8.05 -6.17
N ALA A 20 -4.37 8.61 -6.00
CA ALA A 20 -3.13 7.84 -5.92
C ALA A 20 -3.03 7.01 -4.63
N VAL A 21 -3.52 7.53 -3.50
CA VAL A 21 -3.48 6.82 -2.21
C VAL A 21 -4.65 5.86 -2.00
N PHE A 22 -5.77 6.05 -2.70
CA PHE A 22 -6.96 5.20 -2.60
C PHE A 22 -6.69 3.69 -2.70
N PRO A 23 -5.91 3.17 -3.68
CA PRO A 23 -5.62 1.73 -3.74
C PRO A 23 -4.86 1.22 -2.51
N PHE A 24 -4.00 2.04 -1.89
CA PHE A 24 -3.29 1.66 -0.67
C PHE A 24 -4.20 1.65 0.55
N TYR A 25 -5.09 2.66 0.66
CA TYR A 25 -6.14 2.67 1.67
C TYR A 25 -7.01 1.40 1.60
N TYR A 26 -7.45 1.02 0.39
CA TYR A 26 -8.26 -0.17 0.19
C TYR A 26 -7.49 -1.46 0.52
N ALA A 27 -6.20 -1.54 0.17
CA ALA A 27 -5.35 -2.68 0.52
C ALA A 27 -5.16 -2.84 2.04
N ILE A 28 -5.04 -1.73 2.77
CA ILE A 28 -4.95 -1.74 4.24
C ILE A 28 -6.29 -2.12 4.85
N LEU A 29 -7.40 -1.60 4.34
CA LEU A 29 -8.73 -1.93 4.86
C LEU A 29 -9.01 -3.43 4.72
N THR A 30 -8.82 -3.96 3.51
CA THR A 30 -9.09 -5.37 3.20
C THR A 30 -8.08 -6.33 3.83
N SER A 31 -6.87 -5.88 4.19
CA SER A 31 -5.90 -6.74 4.91
C SER A 31 -6.38 -7.11 6.32
N PHE A 32 -7.26 -6.30 6.92
CA PHE A 32 -7.89 -6.60 8.21
C PHE A 32 -9.21 -7.38 8.09
N GLU A 33 -9.80 -7.47 6.89
CA GLU A 33 -11.08 -8.14 6.66
C GLU A 33 -10.89 -9.64 6.37
N SER A 34 -11.82 -10.49 6.81
CA SER A 34 -11.75 -11.93 6.56
C SER A 34 -13.10 -12.53 6.15
N GLY A 35 -13.06 -13.64 5.40
CA GLY A 35 -14.25 -14.35 4.96
C GLY A 35 -15.16 -13.49 4.08
N GLN A 36 -16.44 -13.41 4.43
CA GLN A 36 -17.43 -12.64 3.66
C GLN A 36 -17.34 -11.12 3.87
N ALA A 37 -16.64 -10.65 4.90
CA ALA A 37 -16.51 -9.22 5.19
C ALA A 37 -15.82 -8.44 4.06
N ILE A 38 -15.02 -9.12 3.23
CA ILE A 38 -14.33 -8.55 2.06
C ILE A 38 -15.32 -8.11 0.97
N PHE A 39 -16.55 -8.67 0.97
CA PHE A 39 -17.60 -8.31 0.00
C PHE A 39 -18.56 -7.23 0.53
N ASP A 40 -18.43 -6.84 1.80
CA ASP A 40 -19.21 -5.76 2.38
C ASP A 40 -18.58 -4.41 2.04
N VAL A 41 -19.40 -3.43 1.64
CA VAL A 41 -18.91 -2.07 1.42
C VAL A 41 -18.66 -1.39 2.77
N ASN A 42 -17.39 -1.28 3.14
CA ASN A 42 -16.94 -0.63 4.36
C ASN A 42 -15.99 0.51 4.05
N TYR A 43 -16.06 1.58 4.84
CA TYR A 43 -15.14 2.73 4.74
C TYR A 43 -14.08 2.74 5.86
N LEU A 44 -14.25 1.89 6.87
CA LEU A 44 -13.31 1.67 7.98
C LEU A 44 -13.42 0.21 8.41
N PRO A 45 -12.36 -0.38 8.99
CA PRO A 45 -12.39 -1.77 9.39
C PRO A 45 -13.46 -1.96 10.49
N LYS A 46 -14.46 -2.82 10.25
CA LYS A 46 -15.49 -3.15 11.26
C LYS A 46 -14.85 -3.79 12.49
N VAL A 47 -13.83 -4.62 12.26
CA VAL A 47 -13.04 -5.33 13.27
C VAL A 47 -11.59 -5.27 12.83
N ILE A 48 -10.68 -4.97 13.76
CA ILE A 48 -9.24 -5.05 13.50
C ILE A 48 -8.81 -6.50 13.78
N ASP A 49 -8.59 -7.28 12.72
CA ASP A 49 -8.10 -8.66 12.82
C ASP A 49 -6.80 -8.86 12.02
N PHE A 50 -5.81 -9.45 12.69
CA PHE A 50 -4.51 -9.75 12.11
C PHE A 50 -4.41 -11.18 11.55
N VAL A 51 -5.53 -11.88 11.38
CA VAL A 51 -5.54 -13.27 10.89
C VAL A 51 -4.88 -13.42 9.53
N ASN A 52 -5.07 -12.48 8.60
CA ASN A 52 -4.46 -12.52 7.27
C ASN A 52 -2.94 -12.36 7.34
N TYR A 53 -2.46 -11.50 8.24
CA TYR A 53 -1.03 -11.34 8.50
C TYR A 53 -0.43 -12.63 9.05
N ARG A 54 -1.05 -13.24 10.07
CA ARG A 54 -0.59 -14.54 10.60
C ARG A 54 -0.57 -15.62 9.52
N LYS A 55 -1.66 -15.77 8.78
CA LYS A 55 -1.77 -16.73 7.65
C LYS A 55 -0.68 -16.52 6.59
N ALA A 56 -0.35 -15.26 6.28
CA ALA A 56 0.70 -14.96 5.32
C ALA A 56 2.06 -15.51 5.78
N PHE A 57 2.40 -15.33 7.07
CA PHE A 57 3.66 -15.84 7.63
C PHE A 57 3.64 -17.35 7.91
N ASP A 58 2.49 -17.94 8.25
CA ASP A 58 2.35 -19.38 8.49
C ASP A 58 2.59 -20.23 7.22
N SER A 59 2.40 -19.66 6.03
CA SER A 59 2.65 -20.34 4.75
C SER A 59 4.12 -20.75 4.52
N GLY A 60 5.07 -20.21 5.31
CA GLY A 60 6.50 -20.50 5.22
C GLY A 60 7.22 -19.90 3.99
N VAL A 61 6.49 -19.48 2.95
CA VAL A 61 7.08 -18.92 1.72
C VAL A 61 7.19 -17.40 1.72
N PHE A 62 6.26 -16.71 2.38
CA PHE A 62 6.15 -15.24 2.35
C PHE A 62 7.40 -14.54 2.89
N GLY A 63 7.94 -14.99 4.04
CA GLY A 63 9.16 -14.43 4.62
C GLY A 63 10.36 -14.57 3.69
N ARG A 64 10.51 -15.74 3.03
CA ARG A 64 11.59 -15.97 2.05
C ARG A 64 11.44 -15.10 0.81
N GLN A 65 10.21 -14.87 0.34
CA GLN A 65 9.96 -13.98 -0.80
C GLN A 65 10.39 -12.54 -0.48
N ILE A 66 10.04 -12.01 0.70
CA ILE A 66 10.50 -10.68 1.13
C ILE A 66 12.03 -10.61 1.16
N LEU A 67 12.69 -11.59 1.78
CA LEU A 67 14.15 -11.63 1.85
C LEU A 67 14.79 -11.67 0.46
N ASN A 68 14.26 -12.48 -0.46
CA ASN A 68 14.74 -12.54 -1.83
C ASN A 68 14.59 -11.18 -2.54
N SER A 69 13.43 -10.53 -2.43
CA SER A 69 13.20 -9.22 -3.04
C SER A 69 14.12 -8.14 -2.48
N VAL A 70 14.34 -8.11 -1.15
CA VAL A 70 15.25 -7.17 -0.50
C VAL A 70 16.69 -7.39 -0.97
N LEU A 71 17.14 -8.66 -1.00
CA LEU A 71 18.49 -8.99 -1.46
C LEU A 71 18.71 -8.60 -2.91
N VAL A 72 17.77 -8.94 -3.80
CA VAL A 72 17.85 -8.59 -5.22
C VAL A 72 17.86 -7.06 -5.39
N ALA A 73 16.95 -6.34 -4.75
CA ALA A 73 16.90 -4.88 -4.83
C ALA A 73 18.21 -4.24 -4.34
N ALA A 74 18.75 -4.70 -3.21
CA ALA A 74 19.99 -4.18 -2.64
C ALA A 74 21.20 -4.43 -3.56
N VAL A 75 21.33 -5.65 -4.10
CA VAL A 75 22.41 -6.01 -5.03
C VAL A 75 22.31 -5.19 -6.31
N VAL A 76 21.12 -5.06 -6.88
CA VAL A 76 20.91 -4.27 -8.11
C VAL A 76 21.29 -2.81 -7.88
N VAL A 77 20.81 -2.18 -6.79
CA VAL A 77 21.16 -0.79 -6.48
C VAL A 77 22.65 -0.62 -6.26
N ALA A 78 23.30 -1.51 -5.51
CA ALA A 78 24.74 -1.44 -5.25
C ALA A 78 25.56 -1.53 -6.53
N LEU A 79 25.22 -2.47 -7.42
CA LEU A 79 25.88 -2.62 -8.72
C LEU A 79 25.61 -1.42 -9.63
N SER A 80 24.38 -0.91 -9.68
CA SER A 80 24.04 0.28 -10.47
C SER A 80 24.82 1.51 -10.01
N LEU A 81 24.99 1.72 -8.71
CA LEU A 81 25.78 2.82 -8.18
C LEU A 81 27.28 2.62 -8.39
N PHE A 82 27.77 1.38 -8.37
CA PHE A 82 29.17 1.09 -8.65
C PHE A 82 29.54 1.31 -10.13
N LEU A 83 28.60 1.05 -11.05
CA LEU A 83 28.80 1.21 -12.49
C LEU A 83 28.54 2.64 -13.01
N ALA A 84 27.82 3.47 -12.25
CA ALA A 84 27.49 4.85 -12.60
C ALA A 84 28.68 5.81 -12.40
#